data_AF-A0A9X8EBN2-F1
#
_entry.id   AF-A0A9X8EBN2-F1
#
_cell.length_a   1.000
_cell.length_b   1.000
_cell.length_c   1.000
_cell.angle_alpha   90.00
_cell.angle_beta   90.00
_cell.angle_gamma   90.00
#
_symmetry.space_group_name_H-M   'P 1'
#
loop_
_entity.id
_entity.type
_entity.pdbx_description
1 polymer ?
#
loop_
_entity_poly.entity_id
_entity_poly.type
_entity_poly.pdbx_seq_one_letter_code
_entity_poly.pdbx_strand_id
1 'polypeptide(L)'
;MLLKMRDASTRELEAMTGIPRSNLSRWGQQADLLMSFDGNKKRFNLEGAGRPVELPCEDGLEILMHKLRDAERAVTCTHLINYLKRHHKEWLAGYHASRRSGYKSLLRLLQRFCARHGFTRQKPAKAKKSQVGLAATRSAFALDFHKAFCGYGDDVIVNVDETGMHYDMPPHAIWSVRGTPAKISSGEKHSYRMTAV
;
A
#
# COMPACT_ATOMS: atom_id res chain seq x y z
N MET A 1 14.41 32.17 -12.04
CA MET A 1 15.51 31.79 -12.97
C MET A 1 15.00 31.66 -14.40
N LEU A 2 13.98 30.85 -14.67
CA LEU A 2 13.40 30.67 -16.02
C LEU A 2 12.89 31.97 -16.67
N LEU A 3 12.28 32.88 -15.90
CA LEU A 3 11.89 34.20 -16.41
C LEU A 3 13.11 35.04 -16.84
N LYS A 4 14.19 35.04 -16.04
CA LYS A 4 15.44 35.74 -16.37
C LYS A 4 16.17 35.15 -17.58
N MET A 5 15.89 33.90 -17.94
CA MET A 5 16.42 33.26 -19.15
C MET A 5 15.74 33.70 -20.44
N ARG A 6 14.61 34.41 -20.36
CA ARG A 6 13.96 35.01 -21.55
C ARG A 6 14.67 36.30 -21.99
N ASP A 7 15.30 36.99 -21.04
CA ASP A 7 15.83 38.33 -21.23
C ASP A 7 17.36 38.41 -21.18
N ALA A 8 18.03 37.31 -20.80
CA ALA A 8 19.49 37.25 -20.68
C ALA A 8 20.06 35.95 -21.25
N SER A 9 21.27 36.04 -21.82
CA SER A 9 21.96 34.89 -22.40
C SER A 9 22.41 33.90 -21.31
N THR A 10 22.53 32.62 -21.66
CA THR A 10 23.01 31.58 -20.73
C THR A 10 24.42 31.85 -20.21
N ARG A 11 25.23 32.59 -20.96
CA ARG A 11 26.58 33.03 -20.58
C ARG A 11 26.56 34.11 -19.49
N GLU A 12 25.69 35.11 -19.62
CA GLU A 12 25.53 36.16 -18.60
C GLU A 12 24.95 35.58 -17.31
N LEU A 13 24.01 34.65 -17.44
CA LEU A 13 23.41 33.97 -16.30
C LEU A 13 24.39 33.04 -15.56
N GLU A 14 25.27 32.35 -16.27
CA GLU A 14 26.36 31.60 -15.65
C GLU A 14 27.29 32.52 -14.84
N ALA A 15 27.71 33.65 -15.42
CA ALA A 15 28.57 34.61 -14.74
C ALA A 15 27.90 35.22 -13.49
N MET A 16 26.58 35.46 -13.55
CA MET A 16 25.82 36.05 -12.45
C MET A 16 25.47 35.05 -11.34
N THR A 17 25.23 33.77 -11.68
CA THR A 17 24.66 32.79 -10.74
C THR A 17 25.61 31.65 -10.38
N GLY A 18 26.72 31.49 -11.11
CA GLY A 18 27.63 30.35 -10.98
C GLY A 18 27.05 29.01 -11.46
N ILE A 19 25.84 29.01 -12.05
CA ILE A 19 25.20 27.79 -12.54
C ILE A 19 25.79 27.45 -13.91
N PRO A 20 26.30 26.21 -14.13
CA PRO A 20 26.88 25.82 -15.41
C PRO A 20 25.92 26.01 -16.58
N ARG A 21 26.42 26.48 -17.72
CA ARG A 21 25.61 26.65 -18.95
C ARG A 21 24.83 25.43 -19.35
N SER A 22 25.36 24.22 -19.15
CA SER A 22 24.69 22.97 -19.47
C SER A 22 23.39 22.78 -18.67
N ASN A 23 23.37 23.20 -17.41
CA ASN A 23 22.18 23.15 -16.56
C ASN A 23 21.17 24.22 -16.96
N LEU A 24 21.64 25.45 -17.25
CA LEU A 24 20.78 26.52 -17.77
C LEU A 24 20.13 26.11 -19.09
N SER A 25 20.91 25.59 -20.04
CA SER A 25 20.40 25.10 -21.33
C SER A 25 19.36 23.99 -21.15
N ARG A 26 19.59 23.04 -20.24
CA ARG A 26 18.63 21.97 -19.94
C ARG A 26 17.32 22.52 -19.36
N TRP A 27 17.41 23.47 -18.43
CA TRP A 27 16.23 24.14 -17.89
C TRP A 27 15.47 24.94 -18.94
N GLY A 28 16.17 25.56 -19.90
CA GLY A 28 15.55 26.21 -21.05
C GLY A 28 14.78 25.24 -21.94
N GLN A 29 15.34 24.06 -22.23
CA GLN A 29 14.67 23.00 -23.00
C GLN A 29 13.44 22.43 -22.28
N GLN A 30 13.43 22.45 -20.94
CA GLN A 30 12.33 21.96 -20.13
C GLN A 30 11.47 23.10 -19.56
N ALA A 31 11.61 24.33 -20.07
CA ALA A 31 11.00 25.52 -19.48
C ALA A 31 9.48 25.41 -19.40
N ASP A 32 8.82 24.94 -20.47
CA ASP A 32 7.37 24.79 -20.49
C ASP A 32 6.88 23.77 -19.47
N LEU A 33 7.57 22.63 -19.34
CA LEU A 33 7.27 21.59 -18.35
C LEU A 33 7.50 22.06 -16.91
N LEU A 34 8.54 22.86 -16.68
CA LEU A 34 8.84 23.43 -15.36
C LEU A 34 7.85 24.54 -14.97
N MET A 35 7.39 25.33 -15.96
CA MET A 35 6.42 26.41 -15.74
C MET A 35 4.99 25.90 -15.62
N SER A 36 4.63 24.79 -16.28
CA SER A 36 3.31 24.14 -16.18
C SER A 36 3.17 23.17 -15.02
N PHE A 37 4.24 22.94 -14.25
CA PHE A 37 4.23 22.00 -13.12
C PHE A 37 3.38 22.52 -11.94
N ASP A 38 2.26 21.87 -11.70
CA ASP A 38 1.33 22.17 -10.58
C ASP A 38 1.48 21.19 -9.38
N GLY A 39 2.56 20.39 -9.37
CA GLY A 39 2.81 19.40 -8.32
C GLY A 39 3.48 19.98 -7.07
N ASN A 40 3.76 19.09 -6.10
CA ASN A 40 4.44 19.47 -4.86
C ASN A 40 5.85 20.03 -5.13
N LYS A 41 6.05 21.32 -4.85
CA LYS A 41 7.30 22.08 -5.06
C LYS A 41 8.50 21.61 -4.21
N LYS A 42 8.30 20.69 -3.25
CA LYS A 42 9.39 20.02 -2.51
C LYS A 42 10.00 18.84 -3.28
N ARG A 43 9.43 18.43 -4.42
CA ARG A 43 9.98 17.36 -5.25
C ARG A 43 11.17 17.89 -6.06
N PHE A 44 12.27 17.13 -6.04
CA PHE A 44 13.49 17.47 -6.78
C PHE A 44 13.43 17.10 -8.28
N ASN A 45 12.41 16.35 -8.70
CA ASN A 45 12.26 15.89 -10.08
C ASN A 45 10.83 16.14 -10.60
N LEU A 46 10.72 16.39 -11.90
CA LEU A 46 9.45 16.38 -12.63
C LEU A 46 8.79 15.00 -12.58
N GLU A 47 7.47 14.95 -12.81
CA GLU A 47 6.77 13.68 -12.92
C GLU A 47 7.35 12.82 -14.06
N GLY A 48 7.38 11.50 -13.84
CA GLY A 48 8.01 10.56 -14.79
C GLY A 48 9.51 10.36 -14.63
N ALA A 49 10.20 11.07 -13.71
CA ALA A 49 11.62 10.80 -13.40
C ALA A 49 11.86 9.46 -12.66
N GLY A 50 10.80 8.69 -12.41
CA GLY A 50 10.90 7.33 -11.90
C GLY A 50 11.36 6.35 -12.97
N ARG A 51 11.94 5.22 -12.57
CA ARG A 51 12.24 4.13 -13.50
C ARG A 51 10.94 3.64 -14.17
N PRO A 52 10.89 3.56 -15.51
CA PRO A 52 9.74 3.00 -16.23
C PRO A 52 9.39 1.62 -15.70
N VAL A 53 8.10 1.29 -15.74
CA VAL A 53 7.60 -0.03 -15.40
C VAL A 53 8.12 -1.00 -16.47
N GLU A 54 8.92 -1.99 -16.10
CA GLU A 54 9.43 -3.00 -17.03
C GLU A 54 8.44 -4.15 -17.28
N LEU A 55 7.25 -4.10 -16.68
CA LEU A 55 6.30 -5.21 -16.71
C LEU A 55 5.45 -5.20 -17.99
N PRO A 56 5.15 -6.37 -18.56
CA PRO A 56 4.24 -6.48 -19.68
C PRO A 56 2.80 -6.35 -19.17
N CYS A 57 1.95 -5.63 -19.91
CA CYS A 57 0.51 -5.51 -19.67
C CYS A 57 0.17 -5.05 -18.23
N GLU A 58 0.47 -3.78 -17.93
CA GLU A 58 0.21 -3.17 -16.61
C GLU A 58 -1.27 -3.26 -16.21
N ASP A 59 -2.17 -2.90 -17.13
CA ASP A 59 -3.61 -2.88 -16.89
C ASP A 59 -4.14 -4.27 -16.48
N GLY A 60 -3.66 -5.34 -17.13
CA GLY A 60 -4.12 -6.69 -16.86
C GLY A 60 -3.75 -7.19 -15.46
N LEU A 61 -2.54 -6.85 -14.98
CA LEU A 61 -2.09 -7.16 -13.62
C LEU A 61 -2.85 -6.35 -12.58
N GLU A 62 -3.09 -5.07 -12.83
CA GLU A 62 -3.87 -4.20 -11.95
C GLU A 62 -5.31 -4.70 -11.82
N ILE A 63 -5.97 -5.01 -12.93
CA ILE A 63 -7.33 -5.59 -12.94
C ILE A 63 -7.39 -6.88 -12.11
N LEU A 64 -6.39 -7.76 -12.23
CA LEU A 64 -6.32 -8.97 -11.41
C LEU A 64 -6.25 -8.65 -9.91
N MET A 65 -5.42 -7.66 -9.55
CA MET A 65 -5.24 -7.26 -8.15
C MET A 65 -6.53 -6.73 -7.54
N HIS A 66 -7.26 -5.87 -8.26
CA HIS A 66 -8.57 -5.37 -7.82
C HIS A 66 -9.59 -6.51 -7.72
N LYS A 67 -9.74 -7.35 -8.75
CA LYS A 67 -10.66 -8.51 -8.72
C LYS A 67 -10.43 -9.43 -7.52
N LEU A 68 -9.17 -9.68 -7.17
CA LEU A 68 -8.84 -10.48 -5.99
C LEU A 68 -9.28 -9.79 -4.70
N ARG A 69 -9.10 -8.46 -4.58
CA ARG A 69 -9.52 -7.71 -3.39
C ARG A 69 -11.02 -7.53 -3.28
N ASP A 70 -11.72 -7.32 -4.39
CA ASP A 70 -13.18 -7.23 -4.43
C ASP A 70 -13.81 -8.56 -4.00
N ALA A 71 -13.17 -9.68 -4.32
CA ALA A 71 -13.53 -11.01 -3.83
C ALA A 71 -12.98 -11.32 -2.42
N GLU A 72 -12.43 -10.34 -1.71
CA GLU A 72 -11.83 -10.44 -0.37
C GLU A 72 -10.65 -11.42 -0.24
N ARG A 73 -9.99 -11.75 -1.35
CA ARG A 73 -8.85 -12.66 -1.42
C ARG A 73 -7.53 -11.93 -1.24
N ALA A 74 -6.53 -12.65 -0.72
CA ALA A 74 -5.18 -12.12 -0.60
C ALA A 74 -4.55 -11.92 -1.98
N VAL A 75 -3.93 -10.75 -2.20
CA VAL A 75 -3.04 -10.51 -3.34
C VAL A 75 -1.61 -10.81 -2.88
N THR A 76 -0.91 -11.66 -3.62
CA THR A 76 0.49 -12.04 -3.30
C THR A 76 1.34 -12.05 -4.56
N CYS A 77 2.66 -11.97 -4.43
CA CYS A 77 3.55 -12.09 -5.59
C CYS A 77 3.35 -13.42 -6.34
N THR A 78 2.94 -14.49 -5.67
CA THR A 78 2.59 -15.76 -6.33
C THR A 78 1.44 -15.61 -7.31
N HIS A 79 0.39 -14.87 -6.96
CA HIS A 79 -0.73 -14.60 -7.86
C HIS A 79 -0.27 -13.85 -9.12
N LEU A 80 0.56 -12.82 -8.93
CA LEU A 80 1.09 -12.00 -10.03
C LEU A 80 2.05 -12.80 -10.92
N ILE A 81 2.93 -13.62 -10.32
CA ILE A 81 3.83 -14.52 -11.06
C ILE A 81 3.02 -15.54 -11.88
N ASN A 82 1.95 -16.09 -11.31
CA ASN A 82 1.10 -17.05 -12.03
C ASN A 82 0.37 -16.39 -13.21
N TYR A 83 -0.04 -15.13 -13.06
CA TYR A 83 -0.58 -14.35 -14.19
C TYR A 83 0.47 -14.18 -15.29
N LEU A 84 1.67 -13.74 -14.93
CA LEU A 84 2.79 -13.58 -15.89
C LEU A 84 3.15 -14.90 -16.56
N LYS A 85 3.13 -16.03 -15.84
CA LYS A 85 3.38 -17.37 -16.43
C LYS A 85 2.34 -17.76 -17.48
N ARG A 86 1.08 -17.35 -17.30
CA ARG A 86 -0.02 -17.70 -18.21
C ARG A 86 -0.07 -16.78 -19.42
N HIS A 87 0.15 -15.48 -19.24
CA HIS A 87 -0.11 -14.48 -20.26
C HIS A 87 1.17 -13.90 -20.89
N HIS A 88 2.32 -13.98 -20.19
CA HIS A 88 3.58 -13.35 -20.59
C HIS A 88 4.80 -14.27 -20.35
N LYS A 89 4.67 -15.55 -20.72
CA LYS A 89 5.69 -16.58 -20.48
C LYS A 89 7.03 -16.25 -21.13
N GLU A 90 7.02 -15.76 -22.37
CA GLU A 90 8.24 -15.41 -23.11
C GLU A 90 8.99 -14.24 -22.46
N TRP A 91 8.25 -13.19 -22.08
CA TRP A 91 8.81 -12.07 -21.33
C TRP A 91 9.42 -12.54 -20.01
N LEU A 92 8.72 -13.41 -19.28
CA LEU A 92 9.22 -13.96 -18.01
C LEU A 92 10.51 -14.76 -18.21
N ALA A 93 10.60 -15.56 -19.27
CA ALA A 93 11.81 -16.31 -19.63
C ALA A 93 12.98 -15.37 -19.98
N GLY A 94 12.75 -14.35 -20.80
CA GLY A 94 13.76 -13.32 -21.13
C GLY A 94 14.21 -12.51 -19.91
N TYR A 95 13.29 -12.20 -19.00
CA TYR A 95 13.60 -11.54 -17.74
C TYR A 95 14.52 -12.39 -16.85
N HIS A 96 14.23 -13.70 -16.75
CA HIS A 96 15.09 -14.62 -16.00
C HIS A 96 16.48 -14.78 -16.62
N ALA A 97 16.58 -14.85 -17.95
CA ALA A 97 17.85 -14.98 -18.65
C ALA A 97 18.76 -13.74 -18.51
N SER A 98 18.17 -12.54 -18.51
CA SER A 98 18.93 -11.28 -18.45
C SER A 98 19.37 -10.84 -17.05
N ARG A 99 18.79 -11.40 -15.98
CA ARG A 99 18.99 -10.93 -14.60
C ARG A 99 19.77 -11.94 -13.76
N ARG A 100 20.93 -11.50 -13.24
CA ARG A 100 21.85 -12.27 -12.38
C ARG A 100 21.21 -12.88 -11.11
N SER A 101 20.09 -12.31 -10.61
CA SER A 101 19.29 -12.86 -9.50
C SER A 101 17.78 -12.89 -9.84
N GLY A 102 17.41 -13.49 -10.98
CA GLY A 102 16.10 -13.32 -11.62
C GLY A 102 14.88 -13.41 -10.68
N TYR A 103 14.83 -14.37 -9.75
CA TYR A 103 13.67 -14.51 -8.86
C TYR A 103 13.56 -13.40 -7.81
N LYS A 104 14.65 -13.06 -7.11
CA LYS A 104 14.65 -11.98 -6.09
C LYS A 104 14.46 -10.60 -6.72
N SER A 105 14.92 -10.38 -7.94
CA SER A 105 14.66 -9.13 -8.66
C SER A 105 13.20 -9.05 -9.14
N LEU A 106 12.63 -10.16 -9.61
CA LEU A 106 11.22 -10.23 -10.02
C LEU A 106 10.27 -9.92 -8.85
N LEU A 107 10.50 -10.51 -7.67
CA LEU A 107 9.69 -10.22 -6.48
C LEU A 107 9.72 -8.73 -6.13
N ARG A 108 10.89 -8.10 -6.18
CA ARG A 108 11.03 -6.65 -5.92
C ARG A 108 10.34 -5.80 -6.99
N LEU A 109 10.39 -6.21 -8.26
CA LEU A 109 9.67 -5.54 -9.35
C LEU A 109 8.16 -5.57 -9.10
N LEU A 110 7.61 -6.74 -8.76
CA LEU A 110 6.19 -6.92 -8.46
C LEU A 110 5.75 -6.17 -7.20
N GLN A 111 6.56 -6.15 -6.15
CA GLN A 111 6.27 -5.37 -4.95
C GLN A 111 6.20 -3.87 -5.22
N ARG A 112 7.12 -3.35 -6.05
CA ARG A 112 7.10 -1.93 -6.48
C ARG A 112 5.90 -1.63 -7.37
N PHE A 113 5.52 -2.57 -8.23
CA PHE A 113 4.29 -2.46 -9.01
C PHE A 113 3.09 -2.30 -8.07
N CYS A 114 2.90 -3.23 -7.12
CA CYS A 114 1.81 -3.12 -6.14
C CYS A 114 1.79 -1.76 -5.42
N ALA A 115 2.95 -1.30 -4.94
CA ALA A 115 3.05 -0.02 -4.24
C ALA A 115 2.67 1.19 -5.12
N ARG A 116 3.02 1.17 -6.42
CA ARG A 116 2.64 2.24 -7.36
C ARG A 116 1.14 2.29 -7.62
N HIS A 117 0.46 1.15 -7.59
CA HIS A 117 -1.00 1.06 -7.72
C HIS A 117 -1.74 1.20 -6.37
N GLY A 118 -1.10 1.76 -5.34
CA GLY A 118 -1.74 2.05 -4.05
C GLY A 118 -1.90 0.85 -3.11
N PHE A 119 -1.36 -0.32 -3.45
CA PHE A 119 -1.42 -1.50 -2.57
C PHE A 119 -0.30 -1.45 -1.53
N THR A 120 -0.66 -1.66 -0.27
CA THR A 120 0.27 -1.68 0.86
C THR A 120 0.32 -3.06 1.51
N ARG A 121 1.41 -3.36 2.20
CA ARG A 121 1.56 -4.63 2.94
C ARG A 121 0.77 -4.54 4.25
N GLN A 122 -0.28 -5.33 4.36
CA GLN A 122 -1.12 -5.41 5.56
C GLN A 122 -1.11 -6.82 6.16
N LYS A 123 -1.38 -6.92 7.47
CA LYS A 123 -1.61 -8.22 8.13
C LYS A 123 -3.02 -8.70 7.77
N PRO A 124 -3.19 -9.92 7.22
CA PRO A 124 -4.52 -10.45 6.96
C PRO A 124 -5.32 -10.58 8.27
N ALA A 125 -6.56 -10.10 8.26
CA ALA A 125 -7.52 -10.32 9.32
C ALA A 125 -8.63 -11.24 8.81
N LYS A 126 -9.11 -12.16 9.65
CA LYS A 126 -10.26 -13.01 9.33
C LYS A 126 -11.53 -12.31 9.79
N ALA A 127 -12.47 -12.12 8.87
CA ALA A 127 -13.81 -11.68 9.19
C ALA A 127 -14.78 -12.87 9.14
N LYS A 128 -15.81 -12.85 9.99
CA LYS A 128 -16.86 -13.89 10.02
C LYS A 128 -17.89 -13.75 8.88
N LYS A 129 -18.01 -12.54 8.33
CA LYS A 129 -18.91 -12.19 7.23
C LYS A 129 -18.12 -11.39 6.20
N SER A 130 -18.55 -11.44 4.93
CA SER A 130 -18.05 -10.52 3.92
C SER A 130 -18.47 -9.09 4.24
N GLN A 131 -17.74 -8.11 3.72
CA GLN A 131 -18.01 -6.69 3.85
C GLN A 131 -19.41 -6.35 3.31
N VAL A 132 -19.78 -6.92 2.17
CA VAL A 132 -21.12 -6.73 1.58
C VAL A 132 -22.21 -7.27 2.51
N GLY A 133 -22.04 -8.50 3.03
CA GLY A 133 -23.01 -9.09 3.95
C GLY A 133 -23.09 -8.34 5.28
N LEU A 134 -21.96 -7.85 5.78
CA LEU A 134 -21.90 -7.04 7.00
C LEU A 134 -22.58 -5.69 6.82
N ALA A 135 -22.36 -5.01 5.68
CA ALA A 135 -23.00 -3.75 5.35
C ALA A 135 -24.52 -3.91 5.24
N ALA A 136 -24.98 -4.95 4.53
CA ALA A 136 -26.41 -5.25 4.44
C ALA A 136 -27.04 -5.54 5.82
N THR A 137 -26.36 -6.33 6.66
CA THR A 137 -26.83 -6.61 8.04
C THR A 137 -26.94 -5.31 8.85
N ARG A 138 -25.94 -4.42 8.75
CA ARG A 138 -25.93 -3.14 9.46
C ARG A 138 -27.05 -2.22 9.02
N SER A 139 -27.30 -2.11 7.72
CA SER A 139 -28.38 -1.27 7.18
C SER A 139 -29.75 -1.79 7.58
N ALA A 140 -29.98 -3.10 7.52
CA ALA A 140 -31.23 -3.71 7.94
C ALA A 140 -31.48 -3.48 9.44
N PHE A 141 -30.46 -3.75 10.29
CA PHE A 141 -30.55 -3.50 11.73
C PHE A 141 -30.84 -2.04 12.06
N ALA A 142 -30.15 -1.10 11.40
CA ALA A 142 -30.36 0.33 11.64
C ALA A 142 -31.80 0.75 11.30
N LEU A 143 -32.35 0.24 10.20
CA LEU A 143 -33.73 0.53 9.79
C LEU A 143 -34.74 -0.01 10.80
N ASP A 144 -34.56 -1.26 11.25
CA ASP A 144 -35.43 -1.87 12.26
C ASP A 144 -35.33 -1.16 13.62
N PHE A 145 -34.11 -0.79 14.02
CA PHE A 145 -33.84 -0.06 15.26
C PHE A 145 -34.53 1.30 15.27
N HIS A 146 -34.32 2.13 14.23
CA HIS A 146 -34.95 3.45 14.16
C HIS A 146 -36.47 3.39 14.07
N LYS A 147 -37.03 2.33 13.48
CA LYS A 147 -38.48 2.10 13.46
C LYS A 147 -39.01 1.72 14.85
N ALA A 148 -38.35 0.80 15.55
CA ALA A 148 -38.79 0.29 16.84
C ALA A 148 -38.67 1.34 17.96
N PHE A 149 -37.62 2.15 17.92
CA PHE A 149 -37.33 3.17 18.94
C PHE A 149 -37.66 4.59 18.47
N CYS A 150 -38.52 4.73 17.46
CA CYS A 150 -38.99 6.03 17.01
C CYS A 150 -39.69 6.78 18.16
N GLY A 151 -39.27 8.01 18.43
CA GLY A 151 -39.85 8.86 19.48
C GLY A 151 -39.24 8.70 20.88
N TYR A 152 -38.32 7.75 21.08
CA TYR A 152 -37.48 7.72 22.27
C TYR A 152 -36.31 8.68 22.10
N GLY A 153 -35.95 9.40 23.16
CA GLY A 153 -34.72 10.19 23.20
C GLY A 153 -33.48 9.30 23.27
N ASP A 154 -32.34 9.78 22.78
CA ASP A 154 -31.09 9.01 22.85
C ASP A 154 -30.65 8.73 24.30
N ASP A 155 -31.10 9.53 25.26
CA ASP A 155 -30.80 9.43 26.69
C ASP A 155 -31.42 8.21 27.39
N VAL A 156 -32.48 7.63 26.81
CA VAL A 156 -33.15 6.44 27.37
C VAL A 156 -32.69 5.13 26.72
N ILE A 157 -31.82 5.20 25.71
CA ILE A 157 -31.30 4.03 25.01
C ILE A 157 -29.96 3.63 25.63
N VAL A 158 -29.95 2.54 26.39
CA VAL A 158 -28.74 2.02 27.04
C VAL A 158 -28.16 0.87 26.22
N ASN A 159 -26.91 0.97 25.79
CA ASN A 159 -26.19 -0.14 25.17
C ASN A 159 -25.73 -1.13 26.25
N VAL A 160 -25.99 -2.42 26.04
CA VAL A 160 -25.55 -3.50 26.91
C VAL A 160 -24.85 -4.54 26.05
N ASP A 161 -23.58 -4.81 26.33
CA ASP A 161 -22.82 -5.87 25.69
C ASP A 161 -21.84 -6.52 26.67
N GLU A 162 -21.60 -7.82 26.47
CA GLU A 162 -20.63 -8.57 27.27
C GLU A 162 -19.25 -8.46 26.63
N THR A 163 -18.34 -7.76 27.31
CA THR A 163 -16.94 -7.70 26.88
C THR A 163 -16.16 -8.83 27.55
N GLY A 164 -15.71 -9.79 26.72
CA GLY A 164 -14.85 -10.87 27.19
C GLY A 164 -13.47 -10.34 27.62
N MET A 165 -13.15 -10.46 28.91
CA MET A 165 -11.80 -10.19 29.41
C MET A 165 -10.94 -11.43 29.25
N HIS A 166 -9.79 -11.27 28.61
CA HIS A 166 -8.83 -12.35 28.40
C HIS A 166 -7.64 -12.11 29.33
N TYR A 167 -7.25 -13.12 30.10
CA TYR A 167 -5.94 -13.09 30.76
C TYR A 167 -4.86 -13.28 29.71
N ASP A 168 -3.72 -12.58 29.85
CA ASP A 168 -2.58 -12.76 28.94
C ASP A 168 -1.88 -14.10 29.28
N MET A 169 -2.52 -15.21 28.91
CA MET A 169 -2.07 -16.56 29.23
C MET A 169 -2.17 -17.47 27.99
N PRO A 170 -1.08 -18.07 27.52
CA PRO A 170 0.27 -17.84 28.01
C PRO A 170 0.71 -16.41 27.61
N PRO A 171 1.50 -15.73 28.44
CA PRO A 171 1.85 -14.33 28.24
C PRO A 171 2.49 -14.07 26.88
N HIS A 172 2.13 -12.95 26.26
CA HIS A 172 2.63 -12.58 24.93
C HIS A 172 4.15 -12.40 24.87
N ALA A 173 4.77 -12.08 26.01
CA ALA A 173 6.21 -11.99 26.18
C ALA A 173 6.61 -12.53 27.56
N ILE A 174 7.77 -13.20 27.61
CA ILE A 174 8.37 -13.70 28.85
C ILE A 174 9.78 -13.13 29.01
N TRP A 175 10.18 -12.89 30.25
CA TRP A 175 11.56 -12.56 30.57
C TRP A 175 12.42 -13.82 30.46
N SER A 176 13.56 -13.70 29.78
CA SER A 176 14.58 -14.74 29.72
C SER A 176 15.95 -14.12 29.95
N VAL A 177 16.88 -14.92 30.47
CA VAL A 177 18.26 -14.47 30.69
C VAL A 177 18.89 -14.10 29.34
N ARG A 178 19.58 -12.95 29.30
CA ARG A 178 20.19 -12.43 28.07
C ARG A 178 21.09 -13.47 27.42
N GLY A 179 20.85 -13.79 26.14
CA GLY A 179 21.61 -14.78 25.38
C GLY A 179 21.14 -16.23 25.53
N THR A 180 20.13 -16.50 26.35
CA THR A 180 19.55 -17.84 26.53
C THR A 180 18.26 -18.02 25.72
N PRO A 181 17.92 -19.25 25.32
CA PRO A 181 16.68 -19.53 24.60
C PRO A 181 15.47 -19.43 25.53
N ALA A 182 14.45 -18.66 25.13
CA ALA A 182 13.18 -18.52 25.83
C ALA A 182 12.20 -19.69 25.58
N LYS A 183 12.71 -20.94 25.56
CA LYS A 183 11.90 -22.13 25.27
C LYS A 183 11.07 -22.55 26.48
N ILE A 184 9.80 -22.83 26.27
CA ILE A 184 8.88 -23.45 27.23
C ILE A 184 8.57 -24.90 26.81
N SER A 185 8.47 -25.83 27.76
CA SER A 185 8.28 -27.27 27.51
C SER A 185 6.85 -27.62 27.06
N SER A 186 5.86 -26.92 27.58
CA SER A 186 4.48 -26.91 27.13
C SER A 186 3.76 -25.68 27.72
N GLY A 187 2.77 -25.17 27.01
CA GLY A 187 1.91 -24.08 27.49
C GLY A 187 0.55 -24.19 26.83
N GLU A 188 -0.51 -24.02 27.61
CA GLU A 188 -1.88 -23.88 27.11
C GLU A 188 -1.87 -22.75 26.06
N LYS A 189 -2.36 -22.97 24.84
CA LYS A 189 -2.32 -21.95 23.77
C LYS A 189 -3.41 -20.90 23.90
N HIS A 190 -4.27 -21.04 24.90
CA HIS A 190 -5.52 -20.31 25.02
C HIS A 190 -5.62 -19.69 26.40
N SER A 191 -5.89 -18.40 26.40
CA SER A 191 -6.20 -17.62 27.60
C SER A 191 -7.54 -18.04 28.15
N TYR A 192 -7.61 -18.26 29.46
CA TYR A 192 -8.88 -18.32 30.17
C TYR A 192 -9.65 -17.02 29.92
N ARG A 193 -10.93 -17.16 29.58
CA ARG A 193 -11.82 -16.04 29.28
C ARG A 193 -12.79 -15.87 30.44
N MET A 194 -12.78 -14.67 31.01
CA MET A 194 -13.78 -14.24 32.00
C MET A 194 -14.79 -13.33 31.30
N THR A 195 -16.01 -13.34 31.82
CA THR A 195 -17.08 -12.47 31.35
C THR A 195 -17.41 -11.44 32.40
N ALA A 196 -17.63 -10.20 31.96
CA ALA A 196 -18.13 -9.11 32.77
C ALA A 196 -19.33 -8.50 32.02
N VAL A 197 -20.39 -8.19 32.78
CA VAL A 197 -21.65 -7.60 32.31
C VAL A 197 -21.63 -6.11 32.54
#